data_AF-A0A8S2WAX4-F1
#
_entry.id   AF-A0A8S2WAX4-F1
#
_cell.length_a   1.000
_cell.length_b   1.000
_cell.length_c   1.000
_cell.angle_alpha   90.00
_cell.angle_beta   90.00
_cell.angle_gamma   90.00
#
_symmetry.space_group_name_H-M   'P 1'
#
loop_
_entity.id
_entity.type
_entity.pdbx_description
1 polymer ?
#
loop_
_entity_poly.entity_id
_entity_poly.type
_entity_poly.pdbx_seq_one_letter_code
_entity_poly.pdbx_strand_id
1 'polypeptide(L)'
;ADPYGIFLDVNDIIYVADRSNHRIVTWKQGDLVGQLAAGVTWDINRKMLLNMPQDLVVDHNGTMYITDGGNKRLLRWPRGAQDGETMADD
;
A
#
# COMPACT_ATOMS: atom_id res chain seq x y z
N ALA A 1 -8.04 -13.49 4.89
CA ALA A 1 -7.53 -12.29 4.20
C ALA A 1 -8.26 -12.19 2.87
N ASP A 2 -8.60 -10.97 2.45
CA ASP A 2 -9.35 -10.67 1.22
C ASP A 2 -8.52 -9.70 0.38
N PRO A 3 -7.38 -10.13 -0.20
CA PRO A 3 -6.50 -9.28 -0.98
C PRO A 3 -7.10 -8.98 -2.37
N TYR A 4 -6.86 -7.77 -2.90
CA TYR A 4 -7.50 -7.32 -4.15
C TYR A 4 -6.50 -7.05 -5.27
N GLY A 5 -5.51 -6.19 -5.01
CA GLY A 5 -4.52 -5.77 -6.01
C GLY A 5 -3.17 -6.44 -5.83
N ILE A 6 -2.45 -6.61 -6.93
CA ILE A 6 -1.09 -7.15 -6.96
C ILE A 6 -0.25 -6.38 -7.99
N PHE A 7 1.00 -6.10 -7.64
CA PHE A 7 1.98 -5.50 -8.54
C PHE A 7 3.33 -6.20 -8.38
N LEU A 8 4.00 -6.50 -9.50
CA LEU A 8 5.36 -7.02 -9.54
C LEU A 8 6.27 -5.92 -10.10
N ASP A 9 7.24 -5.46 -9.32
CA ASP A 9 8.20 -4.46 -9.77
C ASP A 9 9.36 -5.08 -10.58
N VAL A 10 10.21 -4.22 -11.12
CA VAL A 10 11.40 -4.63 -11.90
C VAL A 10 12.51 -5.30 -11.07
N ASN A 11 12.37 -5.32 -9.74
CA ASN A 11 13.32 -5.93 -8.80
C ASN A 11 12.77 -7.26 -8.23
N ASP A 12 11.74 -7.84 -8.87
CA ASP A 12 11.04 -9.04 -8.43
C ASP A 12 10.42 -8.92 -7.02
N ILE A 13 10.01 -7.71 -6.63
CA ILE A 13 9.23 -7.47 -5.41
C ILE A 13 7.75 -7.52 -5.76
N ILE A 14 7.02 -8.43 -5.10
CA ILE A 14 5.57 -8.53 -5.17
C ILE A 14 4.98 -7.63 -4.09
N TYR A 15 4.09 -6.74 -4.50
CA TYR A 15 3.28 -5.89 -3.62
C TYR A 15 1.85 -6.38 -3.68
N VAL A 16 1.19 -6.52 -2.53
CA VAL A 16 -0.22 -6.93 -2.44
C VAL A 16 -1.00 -5.93 -1.61
N ALA A 17 -2.13 -5.48 -2.15
CA ALA A 17 -3.14 -4.76 -1.39
C ALA A 17 -3.94 -5.76 -0.53
N ASP A 18 -3.50 -5.92 0.72
CA ASP A 18 -4.17 -6.76 1.73
C ASP A 18 -5.35 -5.98 2.32
N ARG A 19 -6.37 -5.81 1.49
CA ARG A 19 -7.48 -4.86 1.63
C ARG A 19 -8.15 -4.88 2.99
N SER A 20 -8.63 -6.04 3.43
CA SER A 20 -9.33 -6.18 4.71
C SER A 20 -8.43 -5.99 5.94
N ASN A 21 -7.11 -6.00 5.75
CA ASN A 21 -6.14 -5.66 6.80
C ASN A 21 -5.62 -4.23 6.67
N HIS A 22 -6.19 -3.42 5.76
CA HIS A 22 -5.90 -2.00 5.60
C HIS A 22 -4.40 -1.69 5.40
N ARG A 23 -3.70 -2.52 4.61
CA ARG A 23 -2.25 -2.42 4.43
C ARG A 23 -1.78 -2.89 3.06
N ILE A 24 -0.58 -2.46 2.69
CA ILE A 24 0.19 -3.03 1.59
C ILE A 24 1.30 -3.91 2.18
N VAL A 25 1.43 -5.12 1.65
CA VAL A 25 2.45 -6.09 2.10
C VAL A 25 3.32 -6.48 0.91
N THR A 26 4.61 -6.69 1.15
CA THR A 26 5.58 -7.06 0.13
C THR A 26 6.26 -8.38 0.40
N TRP A 27 6.63 -9.07 -0.69
CA TRP A 27 7.48 -10.26 -0.68
C TRP A 27 8.54 -10.14 -1.77
N LYS A 28 9.72 -10.66 -1.49
CA LYS A 28 10.75 -10.99 -2.46
C LYS A 28 10.78 -12.49 -2.71
N GLN A 29 11.43 -12.89 -3.80
CA GLN A 29 11.69 -14.31 -4.04
C GLN A 29 12.39 -14.94 -2.83
N GLY A 30 11.78 -16.00 -2.28
CA GLY A 30 12.28 -16.72 -1.11
C GLY A 30 11.73 -16.23 0.24
N ASP A 31 10.99 -15.12 0.27
CA ASP A 31 10.34 -14.68 1.51
C ASP A 31 9.20 -15.64 1.91
N LEU A 32 9.25 -16.13 3.14
CA LEU A 32 8.18 -16.95 3.74
C LEU A 32 7.09 -16.11 4.41
N VAL A 33 7.39 -14.85 4.71
CA VAL A 33 6.53 -13.93 5.47
C VAL A 33 6.56 -12.57 4.79
N GLY A 34 5.38 -11.96 4.67
CA GLY A 34 5.24 -10.65 4.06
C GLY A 34 5.70 -9.53 4.98
N GLN A 35 6.32 -8.51 4.40
CA GLN A 35 6.78 -7.32 5.11
C GLN A 35 5.79 -6.17 4.90
N LEU A 36 5.51 -5.40 5.94
CA LEU A 36 4.64 -4.23 5.84
C LEU A 36 5.33 -3.14 5.00
N ALA A 37 4.69 -2.73 3.90
CA ALA A 37 5.19 -1.67 3.04
C ALA A 37 4.46 -0.32 3.26
N ALA A 38 3.15 -0.36 3.51
CA ALA A 38 2.35 0.80 3.87
C ALA A 38 1.11 0.42 4.68
N GLY A 39 0.56 1.42 5.37
CA GLY A 39 -0.53 1.26 6.32
C GLY A 39 -0.02 1.03 7.74
N VAL A 40 -0.74 1.57 8.72
CA VAL A 40 -0.44 1.41 10.14
C VAL A 40 -1.70 0.91 10.83
N THR A 41 -1.56 -0.02 11.77
CA THR A 41 -2.70 -0.61 12.47
C THR A 41 -3.18 0.24 13.65
N TRP A 42 -2.44 1.27 14.09
CA TRP A 42 -2.69 1.91 15.40
C TRP A 42 -2.29 3.40 15.55
N ASP A 43 -2.37 4.24 14.52
CA ASP A 43 -2.28 5.71 14.72
C ASP A 43 -3.68 6.34 14.87
N ILE A 44 -3.81 7.26 15.83
CA ILE A 44 -5.04 7.99 16.15
C ILE A 44 -5.47 8.97 15.05
N ASN A 45 -4.56 9.35 14.14
CA ASN A 45 -4.86 10.22 13.01
C ASN A 45 -5.40 9.44 11.80
N ARG A 46 -6.69 9.09 11.87
CA ARG A 46 -7.43 8.31 10.86
C ARG A 46 -7.29 8.78 9.41
N LYS A 47 -6.96 10.05 9.17
CA LYS A 47 -6.85 10.61 7.82
C LYS A 47 -5.62 10.13 7.05
N MET A 48 -4.56 9.63 7.70
CA MET A 48 -3.36 9.17 6.97
C MET A 48 -3.28 7.65 6.85
N LEU A 49 -4.19 6.94 7.52
CA LEU A 49 -4.30 5.48 7.43
C LEU A 49 -4.91 5.04 6.10
N LEU A 50 -4.41 3.93 5.58
CA LEU A 50 -5.08 3.19 4.52
C LEU A 50 -6.41 2.63 5.05
N ASN A 51 -7.40 2.57 4.17
CA ASN A 51 -8.69 2.00 4.42
C ASN A 51 -9.15 1.20 3.18
N MET A 52 -9.11 -0.12 3.26
CA MET A 52 -9.50 -1.02 2.17
C MET A 52 -8.79 -0.65 0.84
N PRO A 53 -7.45 -0.61 0.81
CA PRO A 53 -6.72 -0.38 -0.43
C PRO A 53 -7.12 -1.43 -1.46
N GLN A 54 -7.42 -1.00 -2.68
CA GLN A 54 -7.92 -1.88 -3.74
C GLN A 54 -6.81 -2.33 -4.68
N ASP A 55 -5.93 -1.41 -5.06
CA ASP A 55 -4.82 -1.68 -5.97
C ASP A 55 -3.65 -0.71 -5.72
N LEU A 56 -2.49 -1.02 -6.31
CA LEU A 56 -1.35 -0.12 -6.35
C LEU A 56 -0.45 -0.31 -7.59
N VAL A 57 0.34 0.72 -7.87
CA VAL A 57 1.52 0.63 -8.75
C VAL A 57 2.73 1.27 -8.08
N VAL A 58 3.94 0.90 -8.50
CA VAL A 58 5.19 1.41 -7.93
C VAL A 58 6.07 2.00 -9.04
N ASP A 59 6.59 3.20 -8.83
CA ASP A 59 7.53 3.84 -9.76
C ASP A 59 8.99 3.37 -9.54
N HIS A 60 9.89 3.82 -10.42
CA HIS A 60 11.31 3.45 -10.36
C HIS A 60 12.04 3.93 -9.09
N ASN A 61 11.48 4.89 -8.35
CA ASN A 61 12.03 5.36 -7.07
C ASN A 61 11.50 4.51 -5.89
N GLY A 62 10.61 3.56 -6.15
CA GLY A 62 9.92 2.78 -5.13
C GLY A 62 8.76 3.52 -4.48
N THR A 63 8.29 4.62 -5.07
CA THR A 63 7.09 5.32 -4.58
C THR A 63 5.86 4.54 -5.01
N MET A 64 4.99 4.23 -4.06
CA MET A 64 3.72 3.56 -4.34
C MET A 64 2.63 4.59 -4.63
N TYR A 65 1.75 4.27 -5.56
CA TYR A 65 0.51 4.99 -5.82
C TYR A 65 -0.63 4.03 -5.55
N ILE A 66 -1.44 4.35 -4.54
CA ILE A 66 -2.39 3.41 -3.92
C ILE A 66 -3.80 3.95 -4.08
N THR A 67 -4.70 3.16 -4.64
CA THR A 67 -6.14 3.47 -4.62
C THR A 67 -6.72 3.06 -3.28
N ASP A 68 -6.89 4.03 -2.39
CA ASP A 68 -7.34 3.86 -1.01
C ASP A 68 -8.88 3.82 -0.94
N GLY A 69 -9.45 2.76 -1.51
CA GLY A 69 -10.86 2.72 -1.94
C GLY A 69 -11.88 2.93 -0.82
N GLY A 70 -11.60 2.52 0.42
CA GLY A 70 -12.47 2.79 1.57
C GLY A 70 -12.52 4.27 1.96
N ASN A 71 -11.46 5.02 1.67
CA ASN A 71 -11.40 6.47 1.87
C ASN A 71 -11.68 7.26 0.58
N LYS A 72 -11.93 6.60 -0.56
CA LYS A 72 -12.23 7.22 -1.86
C LYS A 72 -11.20 8.25 -2.32
N ARG A 73 -9.92 7.87 -2.26
CA ARG A 73 -8.81 8.75 -2.65
C ARG A 73 -7.67 8.00 -3.30
N LEU A 74 -6.82 8.75 -3.99
CA LEU A 74 -5.51 8.31 -4.48
C LEU A 74 -4.43 8.82 -3.55
N LEU A 75 -3.59 7.92 -3.05
CA LEU A 75 -2.42 8.25 -2.22
C LEU A 75 -1.13 8.05 -2.99
N ARG A 76 -0.17 8.95 -2.79
CA ARG A 76 1.26 8.75 -3.08
C ARG A 76 1.96 8.37 -1.78
N TRP A 77 2.72 7.29 -1.78
CA TRP A 77 3.46 6.80 -0.62
C TRP A 77 4.95 6.64 -0.97
N PRO A 78 5.80 7.61 -0.61
CA PRO A 78 7.24 7.53 -0.85
C PRO A 78 7.88 6.33 -0.14
N ARG A 79 8.89 5.73 -0.75
CA ARG A 79 9.61 4.60 -0.14
C ARG A 79 10.15 4.98 1.25
N GLY A 80 9.77 4.19 2.26
CA GLY A 80 10.20 4.39 3.65
C GLY A 80 9.48 5.52 4.40
N ALA A 81 8.47 6.16 3.79
CA ALA A 81 7.60 7.09 4.48
C ALA A 81 6.73 6.36 5.51
N GLN A 82 6.41 7.04 6.60
CA GLN A 82 5.48 6.56 7.63
C GLN A 82 4.02 6.79 7.23
N ASP A 83 3.78 7.74 6.32
CA ASP A 83 2.44 8.17 5.90
C ASP A 83 2.40 8.41 4.39
N GLY A 84 1.18 8.33 3.83
CA GLY A 84 0.89 8.67 2.45
C GLY A 84 0.35 10.09 2.30
N GLU A 85 0.59 10.69 1.14
CA GLU A 85 0.09 12.01 0.76
C GLU A 85 -1.12 11.85 -0.17
N THR A 86 -2.25 12.50 0.13
CA THR A 86 -3.41 12.53 -0.78
C THR A 86 -3.03 13.29 -2.04
N MET A 87 -3.15 12.63 -3.19
CA MET A 87 -2.93 13.21 -4.51
C MET A 87 -4.24 13.70 -5.14
N ALA A 88 -5.33 12.97 -4.88
CA ALA A 88 -6.68 13.30 -5.33
C ALA A 88 -7.72 12.63 -4.43
N ASP A 89 -8.85 13.28 -4.22
CA ASP A 89 -10.03 12.79 -3.51
C ASP A 89 -11.33 13.30 -4.17
N ASP A 90 -12.46 12.67 -3.84
CA ASP A 90 -13.82 13.04 -4.27
C ASP A 90 -14.57 13.81 -3.16
#